data_AF-A0A073IPF3-F1
#
_entry.id   AF-A0A073IPF3-F1
#
_cell.length_a   1.000
_cell.length_b   1.000
_cell.length_c   1.000
_cell.angle_alpha   90.00
_cell.angle_beta   90.00
_cell.angle_gamma   90.00
#
_symmetry.space_group_name_H-M   'P 1'
#
loop_
_entity.id
_entity.type
_entity.pdbx_description
1 polymer ?
#
loop_
_entity_poly.entity_id
_entity_poly.type
_entity_poly.pdbx_seq_one_letter_code
_entity_poly.pdbx_strand_id
1 'polypeptide(L)'
;MRLSKDEFQVIESILSLYPELCRAEEQRRDYVISLVLAPNRDTPVQGGTGVSAIERFVEGDRESNNLKLIIDRITSCISKLRFEERQFLKEYYIEGKDTYDFDESLSVVYRRRRKICDKLTGILGIYHLVREWRAVESERRLEAARKHGANSGSVTYSV
;
A
#
# COMPACT_ATOMS: atom_id res chain seq x y z
N MET A 1 1.45 9.41 -21.87
CA MET A 1 2.92 9.47 -21.80
C MET A 1 3.41 8.05 -21.58
N ARG A 2 4.44 7.60 -22.31
CA ARG A 2 5.00 6.26 -22.16
C ARG A 2 6.17 6.34 -21.19
N LEU A 3 6.15 5.54 -20.13
CA LEU A 3 7.21 5.52 -19.13
C LEU A 3 8.53 4.98 -19.68
N SER A 4 9.64 5.52 -19.19
CA SER A 4 10.94 4.88 -19.32
C SER A 4 10.94 3.49 -18.66
N LYS A 5 12.01 2.70 -18.88
CA LYS A 5 12.14 1.39 -18.21
C LYS A 5 12.28 1.57 -16.70
N ASP A 6 13.04 2.56 -16.27
CA ASP A 6 13.35 2.81 -14.86
C ASP A 6 12.12 3.32 -14.12
N GLU A 7 11.38 4.26 -14.72
CA GLU A 7 10.15 4.78 -14.12
C GLU A 7 9.07 3.69 -13.99
N PHE A 8 8.96 2.80 -14.99
CA PHE A 8 8.11 1.64 -14.92
C PHE A 8 8.49 0.72 -13.76
N GLN A 9 9.78 0.41 -13.61
CA GLN A 9 10.27 -0.43 -12.51
C GLN A 9 10.04 0.21 -11.14
N VAL A 10 10.14 1.53 -11.02
CA VAL A 10 9.84 2.25 -9.78
C VAL A 10 8.37 2.08 -9.40
N ILE A 11 7.45 2.32 -10.34
CA ILE A 11 6.01 2.19 -10.07
C ILE A 11 5.64 0.73 -9.77
N GLU A 12 6.16 -0.22 -10.54
CA GLU A 12 6.02 -1.66 -10.28
C GLU A 12 6.50 -2.04 -8.88
N SER A 13 7.67 -1.54 -8.46
CA SER A 13 8.19 -1.79 -7.11
C SER A 13 7.27 -1.24 -6.03
N ILE A 14 6.67 -0.06 -6.24
CA ILE A 14 5.73 0.52 -5.28
C ILE A 14 4.45 -0.32 -5.19
N LEU A 15 3.91 -0.78 -6.33
CA LEU A 15 2.67 -1.56 -6.35
C LEU A 15 2.88 -2.98 -5.81
N SER A 16 3.91 -3.70 -6.25
CA SER A 16 4.14 -5.11 -5.89
C SER A 16 4.62 -5.31 -4.46
N LEU A 17 5.47 -4.43 -3.96
CA LEU A 17 6.07 -4.60 -2.63
C LEU A 17 5.21 -3.95 -1.53
N TYR A 18 4.22 -3.13 -1.90
CA TYR A 18 3.38 -2.40 -0.94
C TYR A 18 1.89 -2.47 -1.27
N PRO A 19 1.32 -3.68 -1.37
CA PRO A 19 -0.12 -3.87 -1.51
C PRO A 19 -0.87 -3.20 -0.37
N GLU A 20 -0.32 -3.19 0.85
CA GLU A 20 -0.84 -2.52 2.04
C GLU A 20 -1.13 -1.02 1.80
N LEU A 21 -0.24 -0.31 1.09
CA LEU A 21 -0.42 1.11 0.75
C LEU A 21 -1.55 1.32 -0.28
N CYS A 22 -1.82 0.30 -1.10
CA CYS A 22 -2.95 0.28 -2.03
C CYS A 22 -4.25 -0.15 -1.33
N ARG A 23 -4.20 -1.11 -0.39
CA ARG A 23 -5.34 -1.55 0.44
C ARG A 23 -5.84 -0.46 1.37
N ALA A 24 -4.96 0.44 1.81
CA ALA A 24 -5.34 1.63 2.55
C ALA A 24 -6.35 2.50 1.77
N GLU A 25 -6.36 2.45 0.43
CA GLU A 25 -7.39 3.11 -0.39
C GLU A 25 -8.75 2.45 -0.24
N GLU A 26 -8.84 1.12 -0.41
CA GLU A 26 -10.10 0.38 -0.27
C GLU A 26 -10.65 0.56 1.15
N GLN A 27 -9.80 0.40 2.18
CA GLN A 27 -10.20 0.57 3.57
C GLN A 27 -10.63 2.00 3.90
N ARG A 28 -9.93 3.02 3.36
CA ARG A 28 -10.32 4.42 3.53
C ARG A 28 -11.62 4.73 2.79
N ARG A 29 -11.81 4.18 1.59
CA ARG A 29 -13.04 4.35 0.82
C ARG A 29 -14.22 3.71 1.54
N ASP A 30 -14.07 2.48 2.03
CA ASP A 30 -15.09 1.77 2.79
C ASP A 30 -15.41 2.49 4.11
N TYR A 31 -14.40 3.07 4.75
CA TYR A 31 -14.58 3.92 5.94
C TYR A 31 -15.30 5.24 5.62
N VAL A 32 -14.95 5.93 4.54
CA VAL A 32 -15.64 7.17 4.13
C VAL A 32 -17.08 6.85 3.73
N ILE A 33 -17.31 5.75 3.01
CA ILE A 33 -18.66 5.28 2.66
C ILE A 33 -19.45 4.95 3.94
N SER A 34 -18.85 4.26 4.91
CA SER A 34 -19.53 3.92 6.16
C SER A 34 -19.81 5.16 7.02
N LEU A 35 -18.95 6.18 7.01
CA LEU A 35 -19.20 7.49 7.63
C LEU A 35 -20.32 8.28 6.93
N VAL A 36 -20.41 8.22 5.61
CA VAL A 36 -21.45 8.93 4.81
C VAL A 36 -22.81 8.25 4.95
N LEU A 37 -22.83 6.92 5.08
CA LEU A 37 -24.04 6.12 5.23
C LEU A 37 -24.46 5.93 6.70
N ALA A 38 -23.64 6.33 7.67
CA ALA A 38 -23.97 6.26 9.09
C ALA A 38 -25.15 7.20 9.42
N PRO A 39 -26.28 6.70 9.94
CA PRO A 39 -27.48 7.51 10.21
C PRO A 39 -27.29 8.57 11.31
N ASN A 40 -26.26 8.44 12.15
CA ASN A 40 -25.96 9.36 13.26
C ASN A 40 -24.44 9.56 13.37
N ARG A 41 -24.02 10.83 13.42
CA ARG A 41 -22.61 11.25 13.53
C ARG A 41 -21.97 10.92 14.90
N ASP A 42 -22.75 10.49 15.88
CA ASP A 42 -22.32 10.32 17.28
C ASP A 42 -21.92 8.89 17.66
N THR A 43 -22.13 7.91 16.77
CA THR A 43 -21.63 6.55 16.96
C THR A 43 -20.27 6.40 16.28
N PRO A 44 -19.17 6.16 17.02
CA PRO A 44 -17.87 5.91 16.41
C PRO A 44 -17.98 4.67 15.54
N VAL A 45 -17.85 4.85 14.24
CA VAL A 45 -17.80 3.75 13.28
C VAL A 45 -16.45 3.08 13.49
N GLN A 46 -16.42 1.98 14.26
CA GLN A 46 -15.26 1.10 14.32
C GLN A 46 -15.08 0.50 12.92
N GLY A 47 -14.29 1.18 12.09
CA GLY A 47 -13.74 0.54 10.91
C GLY A 47 -12.89 -0.65 11.36
N GLY A 48 -12.86 -1.72 10.56
CA GLY A 48 -12.17 -2.97 10.90
C GLY A 48 -10.69 -2.76 11.28
N THR A 49 -10.00 -3.84 11.61
CA THR A 49 -8.62 -3.82 12.17
C THR A 49 -7.60 -2.93 11.45
N GLY A 50 -7.79 -2.60 10.17
CA GLY A 50 -6.98 -1.62 9.43
C GLY A 50 -7.30 -0.14 9.69
N VAL A 51 -8.53 0.21 10.07
CA VAL A 51 -8.97 1.59 10.31
C VAL A 51 -8.42 2.14 11.63
N SER A 52 -8.24 1.31 12.66
CA SER A 52 -7.57 1.72 13.90
C SER A 52 -6.08 2.06 13.71
N ALA A 53 -5.46 1.59 12.61
CA ALA A 53 -4.14 2.03 12.19
C ALA A 53 -4.23 3.35 11.40
N ILE A 54 -5.28 3.52 10.59
CA ILE A 54 -5.53 4.76 9.84
C ILE A 54 -5.87 5.94 10.76
N GLU A 55 -6.67 5.73 11.80
CA GLU A 55 -7.01 6.73 12.83
C GLU A 55 -5.79 7.12 13.68
N ARG A 56 -4.80 6.23 13.84
CA ARG A 56 -3.51 6.57 14.46
C ARG A 56 -2.69 7.58 13.66
N PHE A 57 -2.98 7.78 12.38
CA PHE A 57 -2.29 8.77 11.54
C PHE A 57 -2.95 10.15 11.58
N VAL A 58 -3.97 10.35 12.41
CA VAL A 58 -4.78 11.57 12.35
C VAL A 58 -4.10 12.78 13.00
N GLU A 59 -3.09 12.65 13.88
CA GLU A 59 -2.33 13.83 14.34
C GLU A 59 -0.99 13.48 15.02
N GLY A 60 0.10 14.19 14.65
CA GLY A 60 1.27 14.31 15.52
C GLY A 60 2.63 14.58 14.86
N ASP A 61 3.05 13.79 13.87
CA ASP A 61 4.45 13.79 13.42
C ASP A 61 4.66 13.85 11.89
N ARG A 62 5.91 14.15 11.49
CA ARG A 62 6.33 14.28 10.09
C ARG A 62 6.09 13.00 9.28
N GLU A 63 6.21 11.85 9.93
CA GLU A 63 6.05 10.55 9.28
C GLU A 63 4.60 10.26 8.93
N SER A 64 3.67 10.50 9.85
CA SER A 64 2.22 10.35 9.62
C SER A 64 1.75 11.26 8.48
N ASN A 65 2.27 12.48 8.41
CA ASN A 65 2.01 13.41 7.30
C ASN A 65 2.55 12.89 5.97
N ASN A 66 3.79 12.36 5.95
CA ASN A 66 4.38 11.77 4.75
C ASN A 66 3.58 10.55 4.27
N LEU A 67 3.15 9.68 5.19
CA LEU A 67 2.36 8.50 4.86
C LEU A 67 0.98 8.88 4.28
N LYS A 68 0.33 9.90 4.86
CA LYS A 68 -0.92 10.45 4.32
C LYS A 68 -0.76 10.96 2.89
N LEU A 69 0.32 11.71 2.62
CA LEU A 69 0.64 12.19 1.26
C LEU A 69 0.89 11.04 0.28
N ILE A 70 1.59 9.99 0.72
CA ILE A 70 1.82 8.78 -0.08
C ILE A 70 0.49 8.12 -0.45
N ILE A 71 -0.38 7.86 0.54
CA ILE A 71 -1.68 7.22 0.35
C ILE A 71 -2.59 8.06 -0.55
N ASP A 72 -2.69 9.36 -0.30
CA ASP A 72 -3.55 10.27 -1.07
C ASP A 72 -3.12 10.32 -2.54
N ARG A 73 -1.81 10.33 -2.79
CA ARG A 73 -1.28 10.35 -4.16
C ARG A 73 -1.52 9.04 -4.89
N ILE A 74 -1.27 7.89 -4.25
CA ILE A 74 -1.51 6.56 -4.84
C ILE A 74 -3.01 6.42 -5.15
N THR A 75 -3.87 6.71 -4.18
CA THR A 75 -5.34 6.71 -4.31
C THR A 75 -5.80 7.58 -5.48
N SER A 76 -5.30 8.82 -5.56
CA SER A 76 -5.63 9.75 -6.64
C SER A 76 -5.21 9.23 -8.02
N CYS A 77 -4.14 8.44 -8.11
CA CYS A 77 -3.71 7.84 -9.36
C CYS A 77 -4.56 6.61 -9.72
N ILE A 78 -4.86 5.75 -8.75
CA ILE A 78 -5.69 4.55 -8.94
C ILE A 78 -7.12 4.91 -9.33
N SER A 79 -7.70 5.98 -8.77
CA SER A 79 -9.07 6.40 -9.08
C SER A 79 -9.30 6.78 -10.54
N LYS A 80 -8.22 7.12 -11.27
CA LYS A 80 -8.23 7.46 -12.71
C LYS A 80 -8.25 6.22 -13.62
N LEU A 81 -8.02 5.04 -13.06
CA LEU A 81 -8.06 3.79 -13.82
C LEU A 81 -9.52 3.41 -14.15
N ARG A 82 -9.71 2.79 -15.32
CA ARG A 82 -11.00 2.19 -15.68
C ARG A 82 -11.30 0.99 -14.77
N PHE A 83 -12.55 0.53 -14.77
CA PHE A 83 -12.97 -0.59 -13.93
C PHE A 83 -12.11 -1.84 -14.16
N GLU A 84 -11.88 -2.21 -15.41
CA GLU A 84 -11.10 -3.42 -15.78
C GLU A 84 -9.61 -3.28 -15.44
N GLU A 85 -9.11 -2.06 -15.42
CA GLU A 85 -7.72 -1.75 -15.06
C GLU A 85 -7.53 -1.76 -13.54
N ARG A 86 -8.52 -1.27 -12.79
CA ARG A 86 -8.55 -1.39 -11.32
C ARG A 86 -8.66 -2.85 -10.91
N GLN A 87 -9.51 -3.62 -11.59
CA GLN A 87 -9.68 -5.01 -11.22
C GLN A 87 -8.42 -5.82 -11.48
N PHE A 88 -7.75 -5.60 -12.61
CA PHE A 88 -6.44 -6.19 -12.84
C PHE A 88 -5.41 -5.75 -11.79
N LEU A 89 -5.37 -4.47 -11.44
CA LEU A 89 -4.44 -3.97 -10.43
C LEU A 89 -4.67 -4.66 -9.09
N LYS A 90 -5.94 -4.83 -8.69
CA LYS A 90 -6.33 -5.53 -7.47
C LYS A 90 -5.84 -6.98 -7.49
N GLU A 91 -6.23 -7.73 -8.51
CA GLU A 91 -5.88 -9.15 -8.62
C GLU A 91 -4.36 -9.36 -8.65
N TYR A 92 -3.64 -8.58 -9.45
CA TYR A 92 -2.19 -8.77 -9.64
C TYR A 92 -1.36 -8.26 -8.47
N TYR A 93 -1.60 -7.01 -8.03
CA TYR A 93 -0.72 -6.38 -7.03
C TYR A 93 -1.22 -6.53 -5.61
N ILE A 94 -2.53 -6.55 -5.39
CA ILE A 94 -3.12 -6.52 -4.04
C ILE A 94 -3.40 -7.93 -3.53
N GLU A 95 -4.00 -8.78 -4.37
CA GLU A 95 -4.31 -10.18 -4.06
C GLU A 95 -3.12 -11.10 -4.33
N GLY A 96 -2.16 -10.64 -5.12
CA GLY A 96 -0.89 -11.33 -5.36
C GLY A 96 -0.98 -12.48 -6.36
N LYS A 97 -1.95 -12.44 -7.30
CA LYS A 97 -2.02 -13.40 -8.40
C LYS A 97 -0.76 -13.32 -9.26
N ASP A 98 -0.17 -14.47 -9.57
CA ASP A 98 0.95 -14.57 -10.48
C ASP A 98 0.46 -14.34 -11.93
N THR A 99 1.39 -13.93 -12.79
CA THR A 99 1.25 -13.90 -14.25
C THR A 99 0.64 -15.17 -14.86
N TYR A 100 0.80 -16.33 -14.22
CA TYR A 100 0.25 -17.61 -14.67
C TYR A 100 -1.20 -17.87 -14.22
N ASP A 101 -1.72 -17.09 -13.27
CA ASP A 101 -3.09 -17.22 -12.77
C ASP A 101 -4.12 -16.55 -13.69
N PHE A 102 -3.67 -15.88 -14.76
CA PHE A 102 -4.51 -15.25 -15.75
C PHE A 102 -4.65 -16.16 -16.97
N ASP A 103 -5.86 -16.28 -17.52
CA ASP A 103 -6.16 -16.96 -18.78
C ASP A 103 -5.62 -16.19 -20.02
N GLU A 104 -4.51 -15.47 -19.86
CA GLU A 104 -3.91 -14.56 -20.83
C GLU A 104 -2.42 -14.89 -21.00
N SER A 105 -1.87 -14.68 -22.20
CA SER A 105 -0.42 -14.86 -22.39
C SER A 105 0.40 -13.86 -21.55
N LEU A 106 1.61 -14.25 -21.14
CA LEU A 106 2.56 -13.38 -20.42
C LEU A 106 2.75 -12.00 -21.08
N SER A 107 2.74 -11.97 -22.41
CA SER A 107 2.89 -10.72 -23.18
C SER A 107 1.70 -9.77 -23.02
N VAL A 108 0.49 -10.31 -22.85
CA VAL A 108 -0.75 -9.56 -22.63
C VAL A 108 -0.76 -9.03 -21.20
N VAL A 109 -0.44 -9.86 -20.21
CA VAL A 109 -0.33 -9.45 -18.80
C VAL A 109 0.72 -8.34 -18.64
N TYR A 110 1.90 -8.48 -19.27
CA TYR A 110 2.92 -7.44 -19.30
C TYR A 110 2.42 -6.12 -19.93
N ARG A 111 1.65 -6.20 -21.02
CA ARG A 111 1.08 -5.02 -21.67
C ARG A 111 0.04 -4.33 -20.77
N ARG A 112 -0.78 -5.09 -20.04
CA ARG A 112 -1.74 -4.56 -19.06
C ARG A 112 -1.02 -3.84 -17.93
N ARG A 113 0.02 -4.47 -17.35
CA ARG A 113 0.91 -3.87 -16.33
C ARG A 113 1.51 -2.55 -16.80
N ARG A 114 2.09 -2.54 -18.01
CA ARG A 114 2.66 -1.33 -18.62
C ARG A 114 1.63 -0.21 -18.77
N LYS A 115 0.45 -0.53 -19.31
CA LYS A 115 -0.63 0.43 -19.51
C LYS A 115 -1.12 1.04 -18.20
N ILE A 116 -1.20 0.24 -17.14
CA ILE A 116 -1.56 0.71 -15.80
C ILE A 116 -0.48 1.64 -15.26
N CYS A 117 0.78 1.21 -15.28
CA CYS A 117 1.88 2.05 -14.80
C CYS A 117 1.97 3.39 -15.54
N ASP A 118 1.77 3.40 -16.87
CA ASP A 118 1.75 4.64 -17.67
C ASP A 118 0.69 5.65 -17.18
N LYS A 119 -0.41 5.17 -16.59
CA LYS A 119 -1.47 6.00 -15.98
C LYS A 119 -1.18 6.41 -14.54
N LEU A 120 -0.24 5.72 -13.89
CA LEU A 120 0.17 5.96 -12.51
C LEU A 120 1.46 6.78 -12.40
N THR A 121 1.87 7.47 -13.48
CA THR A 121 3.02 8.38 -13.52
C THR A 121 3.08 9.39 -12.37
N GLY A 122 1.93 9.82 -11.86
CA GLY A 122 1.84 10.72 -10.69
C GLY A 122 2.48 10.18 -9.41
N ILE A 123 2.66 8.86 -9.30
CA ILE A 123 3.34 8.19 -8.19
C ILE A 123 4.83 8.55 -8.15
N LEU A 124 5.48 8.82 -9.29
CA LEU A 124 6.90 9.18 -9.32
C LEU A 124 7.21 10.42 -8.46
N GLY A 125 6.27 11.35 -8.37
CA GLY A 125 6.40 12.57 -7.55
C GLY A 125 6.50 12.32 -6.04
N ILE A 126 6.08 11.15 -5.55
CA ILE A 126 6.18 10.77 -4.13
C ILE A 126 7.25 9.70 -3.87
N TYR A 127 8.04 9.33 -4.89
CA TYR A 127 9.02 8.24 -4.75
C TYR A 127 10.03 8.49 -3.59
N HIS A 128 10.45 9.74 -3.41
CA HIS A 128 11.35 10.11 -2.30
C HIS A 128 10.71 9.87 -0.93
N LEU A 129 9.43 10.21 -0.75
CA LEU A 129 8.68 9.96 0.49
C LEU A 129 8.54 8.46 0.76
N VAL A 130 8.22 7.67 -0.28
CA VAL A 130 8.13 6.21 -0.16
C VAL A 130 9.47 5.62 0.25
N ARG A 131 10.58 6.11 -0.32
CA ARG A 131 11.94 5.65 0.03
C ARG A 131 12.30 5.99 1.48
N GLU A 132 12.02 7.20 1.94
CA GLU A 132 12.25 7.62 3.33
C GLU A 132 11.45 6.77 4.32
N TRP A 133 10.15 6.62 4.07
CA TRP A 133 9.28 5.79 4.90
C TRP A 133 9.78 4.34 4.97
N ARG A 134 10.23 3.76 3.85
CA ARG A 134 10.81 2.40 3.84
C ARG A 134 12.05 2.26 4.72
N ALA A 135 12.92 3.27 4.73
CA ALA A 135 14.14 3.22 5.53
C ALA A 135 13.78 3.12 7.03
N VAL A 136 12.85 3.96 7.47
CA VAL A 136 12.33 3.96 8.84
C VAL A 136 11.63 2.65 9.18
N GLU A 137 10.75 2.16 8.30
CA GLU A 137 10.02 0.90 8.52
C GLU A 137 10.95 -0.32 8.55
N SER A 138 12.00 -0.34 7.72
CA SER A 138 13.02 -1.40 7.73
C SER A 138 13.79 -1.41 9.05
N GLU A 139 14.15 -0.24 9.56
CA GLU A 139 14.83 -0.09 10.85
C GLU A 139 13.94 -0.59 12.00
N ARG A 140 12.66 -0.20 12.03
CA ARG A 140 11.69 -0.72 13.01
C ARG A 140 11.54 -2.23 12.99
N ARG A 141 11.46 -2.84 11.79
CA ARG A 141 11.35 -4.30 11.66
C ARG A 141 12.61 -4.99 12.17
N LEU A 142 13.79 -4.44 11.88
CA LEU A 142 15.05 -4.95 12.41
C LEU A 142 15.12 -4.82 13.93
N GLU A 143 14.68 -3.70 14.50
CA GLU A 143 14.60 -3.52 15.95
C GLU A 143 13.60 -4.47 16.62
N ALA A 144 12.42 -4.65 16.04
CA ALA A 144 11.42 -5.60 16.50
C ALA A 144 11.98 -7.03 16.46
N ALA A 145 12.63 -7.42 15.36
CA ALA A 145 13.29 -8.71 15.22
C ALA A 145 14.40 -8.92 16.27
N ARG A 146 15.20 -7.87 16.57
CA ARG A 146 16.22 -7.92 17.64
C ARG A 146 15.59 -8.10 19.02
N LYS A 147 14.50 -7.39 19.33
CA LYS A 147 13.78 -7.51 20.61
C LYS A 147 13.13 -8.88 20.77
N HIS A 148 12.57 -9.44 19.71
CA HIS A 148 11.99 -10.79 19.73
C HIS A 148 13.05 -11.90 19.72
N GLY A 149 14.22 -11.68 19.12
CA GLY A 149 15.37 -12.60 19.16
C GLY A 149 16.14 -12.56 20.48
N ALA A 150 16.06 -11.49 21.27
CA ALA A 150 16.66 -11.40 22.60
C ALA A 150 15.87 -12.19 23.67
N ASN A 151 14.57 -12.39 23.46
CA ASN A 151 13.70 -13.14 24.40
C ASN A 151 13.81 -14.66 24.29
N SER A 152 14.52 -15.21 23.30
CA SER A 152 14.76 -16.65 23.14
C SER A 152 16.11 -17.13 23.69
N GLY A 153 16.90 -16.24 24.31
CA GLY A 153 18.28 -16.51 24.74
C GLY A 153 18.55 -16.64 26.25
N SER A 154 17.52 -16.76 27.10
CA SER A 154 17.70 -16.89 28.56
C SER A 154 16.92 -18.09 29.12
N VAL A 155 17.35 -19.30 28.76
CA VAL A 155 17.14 -20.48 29.60
C VAL A 155 18.49 -20.80 30.24
N THR A 156 18.76 -20.19 31.38
CA THR A 156 19.85 -20.62 32.27
C THR A 156 19.49 -21.99 32.81
N TYR A 157 20.22 -23.01 32.40
CA TYR A 157 20.23 -24.29 33.12
C TYR A 157 21.03 -24.09 34.40
N SER A 158 20.35 -24.03 35.54
CA SER A 158 20.98 -24.22 36.84
C SER A 158 21.22 -25.71 37.05
N VAL A 159 22.48 -26.08 37.23
CA VAL A 159 22.92 -27.42 37.68
C VAL A 159 22.77 -27.52 39.19
#